data_AF-A0AA51L6R9-F1
#
_entry.id   AF-A0AA51L6R9-F1
#
_cell.length_a   1.000
_cell.length_b   1.000
_cell.length_c   1.000
_cell.angle_alpha   90.00
_cell.angle_beta   90.00
_cell.angle_gamma   90.00
#
_symmetry.space_group_name_H-M   'P 1'
#
loop_
_entity.id
_entity.type
_entity.pdbx_description
1 polymer ?
#
loop_
_entity_poly.entity_id
_entity_poly.type
_entity_poly.pdbx_seq_one_letter_code
_entity_poly.pdbx_strand_id
1 'polypeptide(L)'
;MPTATVHTVQSGEYLSLIAKKYQTTVSEIKRLNSLSSDTVFLGQELKITEGSIPAPAFLADGMFPMAKGTYTSFQDTWGNSRQFGGNRVHEGTDIMASKGTRLYAVTDGTVTNYGWNELGGWRVTIRTQEGYYLYYAHLNKYAAGIGFGSKVKKGQLVGYVGNTGYGP
;
A
#
# COMPACT_ATOMS: atom_id res chain seq x y z
N MET A 1 14.74 1.70 12.41
CA MET A 1 14.58 3.14 12.72
C MET A 1 15.14 3.93 11.55
N PRO A 2 14.52 5.05 11.15
CA PRO A 2 15.03 5.87 10.06
C PRO A 2 16.45 6.38 10.38
N THR A 3 17.36 6.34 9.40
CA THR A 3 18.77 6.72 9.58
C THR A 3 19.01 8.11 8.98
N ALA A 4 19.54 9.05 9.76
CA ALA A 4 19.90 10.37 9.25
C ALA A 4 21.24 10.32 8.51
N THR A 5 21.29 10.95 7.33
CA THR A 5 22.49 11.05 6.49
C THR A 5 22.54 12.39 5.75
N VAL A 6 23.70 12.75 5.20
CA VAL A 6 23.89 13.90 4.32
C VAL A 6 24.23 13.39 2.93
N HIS A 7 23.54 13.91 1.93
CA HIS A 7 23.77 13.60 0.52
C HIS A 7 24.23 14.85 -0.22
N THR A 8 25.37 14.75 -0.91
CA THR A 8 25.88 15.80 -1.80
C THR A 8 25.32 15.59 -3.21
N VAL A 9 24.56 16.56 -3.71
CA VAL A 9 23.91 16.51 -5.03
C VAL A 9 24.95 16.37 -6.14
N GLN A 10 24.79 15.35 -6.97
CA GLN A 10 25.64 15.05 -8.11
C GLN A 10 25.07 15.62 -9.43
N SER A 11 25.89 15.64 -10.47
CA SER A 11 25.49 16.15 -11.78
C SER A 11 24.32 15.34 -12.34
N GLY A 12 23.24 16.01 -12.71
CA GLY A 12 22.02 15.39 -13.26
C GLY A 12 21.02 14.88 -12.22
N GLU A 13 21.28 15.03 -10.92
CA GLU A 13 20.31 14.67 -9.88
C GLU A 13 19.25 15.76 -9.68
N TYR A 14 18.06 15.31 -9.30
CA TYR A 14 16.94 16.15 -8.88
C TYR A 14 16.24 15.49 -7.68
N LEU A 15 15.47 16.27 -6.89
CA LEU A 15 14.96 15.82 -5.60
C LEU A 15 14.21 14.48 -5.64
N SER A 16 13.47 14.18 -6.72
CA SER A 16 12.75 12.91 -6.81
C SER A 16 13.65 11.69 -7.08
N LEU A 17 14.79 11.84 -7.76
CA LEU A 17 15.80 10.77 -7.85
C LEU A 17 16.43 10.49 -6.49
N ILE A 18 16.76 11.56 -5.78
CA ILE A 18 17.38 11.48 -4.45
C ILE A 18 16.37 10.85 -3.47
N ALA A 19 15.11 11.30 -3.47
CA ALA A 19 14.05 10.73 -2.65
C ALA A 19 13.87 9.23 -2.90
N LYS A 20 13.88 8.81 -4.17
CA LYS A 20 13.81 7.39 -4.56
C LYS A 20 15.01 6.60 -4.03
N LYS A 21 16.23 7.13 -4.17
CA LYS A 21 17.48 6.49 -3.73
C LYS A 21 17.47 6.19 -2.23
N TYR A 22 17.01 7.15 -1.42
CA TYR A 22 17.02 7.04 0.04
C TYR A 22 15.68 6.58 0.63
N GLN A 23 14.75 6.11 -0.20
CA GLN A 23 13.43 5.67 0.24
C GLN A 23 12.77 6.72 1.16
N THR A 24 12.68 7.95 0.69
CA THR A 24 12.01 9.09 1.36
C THR A 24 11.14 9.84 0.35
N THR A 25 10.61 11.01 0.72
CA THR A 25 9.77 11.84 -0.15
C THR A 25 10.43 13.18 -0.46
N VAL A 26 10.09 13.79 -1.60
CA VAL A 26 10.53 15.16 -1.94
C VAL A 26 10.11 16.14 -0.84
N SER A 27 8.87 16.03 -0.36
CA SER A 27 8.35 16.87 0.72
C SER A 27 9.18 16.74 2.00
N GLU A 28 9.62 15.53 2.36
CA GLU A 28 10.44 15.32 3.54
C GLU A 28 11.86 15.88 3.37
N ILE A 29 12.49 15.68 2.21
CA ILE A 29 13.78 16.32 1.90
C ILE A 29 13.65 17.84 2.00
N LYS A 30 12.59 18.42 1.42
CA LYS A 30 12.36 19.88 1.48
C LYS A 30 12.15 20.36 2.91
N ARG A 31 11.36 19.64 3.70
CA ARG A 31 11.12 19.95 5.11
C ARG A 31 12.41 19.95 5.93
N LEU A 32 13.25 18.93 5.78
CA LEU A 32 14.52 18.79 6.50
C LEU A 32 15.54 19.87 6.13
N ASN A 33 15.46 20.40 4.91
CA ASN A 33 16.40 21.37 4.37
C ASN A 33 15.82 22.79 4.23
N SER A 34 14.61 23.04 4.74
CA SER A 34 13.91 24.32 4.62
C SER A 34 13.79 24.83 3.18
N LEU A 35 13.62 23.92 2.21
CA LEU A 35 13.51 24.26 0.79
C LEU A 35 12.07 24.60 0.42
N SER A 36 11.87 25.72 -0.28
CA SER A 36 10.56 26.11 -0.84
C SER A 36 10.33 25.56 -2.25
N SER A 37 11.38 25.35 -3.04
CA SER A 37 11.33 24.83 -4.42
C SER A 37 11.94 23.43 -4.53
N ASP A 38 11.79 22.82 -5.72
CA ASP A 38 12.37 21.51 -6.04
C ASP A 38 13.76 21.61 -6.70
N THR A 39 14.27 22.83 -6.86
CA THR A 39 15.57 23.12 -7.46
C THR A 39 16.69 22.75 -6.50
N VAL A 40 17.67 22.00 -7.02
CA VAL A 40 18.91 21.67 -6.31
C VAL A 40 20.11 22.04 -7.16
N PHE A 41 21.23 22.35 -6.49
CA PHE A 41 22.48 22.73 -7.15
C PHE A 41 23.55 21.66 -6.99
N LEU A 42 24.40 21.51 -8.01
CA LEU A 42 25.55 20.60 -7.95
C LEU A 42 26.42 20.92 -6.71
N GLY A 43 26.73 19.90 -5.92
CA GLY A 43 27.51 20.05 -4.69
C GLY A 43 26.70 20.49 -3.47
N GLN A 44 25.40 20.77 -3.61
CA GLN A 44 24.53 21.10 -2.48
C GLN A 44 24.42 19.90 -1.54
N GLU A 45 24.62 20.12 -0.25
CA GLU A 45 24.40 19.11 0.78
C GLU A 45 22.93 19.13 1.23
N LEU A 46 22.30 17.96 1.22
CA LEU A 46 20.93 17.75 1.67
C LEU A 46 20.92 16.82 2.87
N LYS A 47 20.30 17.25 3.96
CA LYS A 47 19.92 16.40 5.09
C LYS A 47 18.81 15.46 4.64
N ILE A 48 19.03 14.17 4.83
CA ILE A 48 18.09 13.12 4.44
C ILE A 48 17.88 12.20 5.63
N THR A 49 16.65 11.73 5.81
CA THR A 49 16.36 10.61 6.69
C THR A 49 15.99 9.42 5.80
N GLU A 50 16.85 8.41 5.75
CA GLU A 50 16.64 7.20 4.95
C GLU A 50 15.47 6.38 5.51
N GLY A 51 14.64 5.84 4.63
CA GLY A 51 13.46 5.06 5.01
C GLY A 51 12.37 5.88 5.71
N SER A 52 12.42 7.22 5.62
CA SER A 52 11.41 8.14 6.18
C SER A 52 10.26 8.38 5.20
N ILE A 53 9.65 7.32 4.67
CA ILE A 53 8.33 7.47 4.07
C ILE A 53 7.36 7.49 5.25
N PRO A 54 6.77 8.65 5.63
CA PRO A 54 5.73 8.64 6.64
C PRO A 54 4.66 7.64 6.19
N ALA A 55 4.22 6.78 7.10
CA ALA A 55 3.08 5.93 6.82
C ALA A 55 1.96 6.82 6.28
N PRO A 56 1.29 6.42 5.19
CA PRO A 56 0.16 7.18 4.69
C PRO A 56 -0.77 7.57 5.83
N ALA A 57 -1.18 8.85 5.88
CA ALA A 57 -1.94 9.39 7.01
C ALA A 57 -3.22 8.57 7.30
N PHE A 58 -3.83 7.99 6.26
CA PHE A 58 -5.00 7.11 6.39
C PHE A 58 -4.74 5.85 7.24
N LEU A 59 -3.49 5.41 7.38
CA LEU A 59 -3.13 4.27 8.23
C LEU A 59 -3.05 4.65 9.71
N ALA A 60 -2.82 5.91 10.04
CA ALA A 60 -2.76 6.35 11.44
C ALA A 60 -4.11 6.17 12.16
N ASP A 61 -5.22 6.33 11.42
CA ASP A 61 -6.58 6.07 11.88
C ASP A 61 -7.22 4.83 11.22
N GLY A 62 -6.41 4.05 10.48
CA GLY A 62 -6.85 2.83 9.83
C GLY A 62 -7.08 1.68 10.81
N MET A 63 -7.75 0.62 10.36
CA MET A 63 -7.90 -0.62 11.14
C MET A 63 -7.39 -1.84 10.39
N PHE A 64 -7.03 -2.89 11.15
CA PHE A 64 -6.72 -4.19 10.56
C PHE A 64 -7.98 -4.73 9.84
N PRO A 65 -7.86 -5.34 8.64
CA PRO A 65 -9.02 -5.71 7.82
C PRO A 65 -9.78 -6.93 8.34
N MET A 66 -9.39 -7.50 9.48
CA MET A 66 -10.00 -8.68 10.10
C MET A 66 -10.05 -8.53 11.62
N ALA A 67 -10.97 -9.24 12.27
CA ALA A 67 -11.07 -9.23 13.71
C ALA A 67 -9.89 -10.01 14.35
N LYS A 68 -9.44 -9.58 15.53
CA LYS A 68 -8.42 -10.31 16.29
C LYS A 68 -8.91 -11.74 16.58
N GLY A 69 -8.05 -12.72 16.33
CA GLY A 69 -8.37 -14.14 16.54
C GLY A 69 -9.04 -14.84 15.34
N THR A 70 -9.29 -14.14 14.24
CA THR A 70 -9.84 -14.75 13.01
C THR A 70 -8.80 -15.02 11.92
N TYR A 71 -7.52 -14.77 12.22
CA TYR A 71 -6.37 -15.00 11.35
C TYR A 71 -5.25 -15.69 12.13
N THR A 72 -4.42 -16.48 11.45
CA THR A 72 -3.37 -17.30 12.07
C THR A 72 -1.99 -16.68 11.91
N SER A 73 -1.72 -16.06 10.77
CA SER A 73 -0.43 -15.42 10.51
C SER A 73 -0.54 -14.37 9.41
N PHE A 74 0.38 -13.41 9.47
CA PHE A 74 0.75 -12.56 8.36
C PHE A 74 2.24 -12.25 8.52
N GLN A 75 2.95 -12.14 7.41
CA GLN A 75 4.36 -11.78 7.41
C GLN A 75 4.59 -10.71 6.37
N ASP A 76 5.56 -9.83 6.63
CA ASP A 76 6.06 -8.97 5.59
C ASP A 76 6.72 -9.84 4.51
N THR A 77 6.06 -9.89 3.37
CA THR A 77 6.51 -10.63 2.18
C THR A 77 6.63 -9.69 0.99
N TRP A 78 6.69 -8.38 1.27
CA TRP A 78 6.89 -7.35 0.26
C TRP A 78 8.22 -7.59 -0.46
N GLY A 79 8.17 -7.70 -1.79
CA GLY A 79 9.35 -7.97 -2.62
C GLY A 79 9.73 -9.44 -2.76
N ASN A 80 9.04 -10.38 -2.09
CA ASN A 80 9.31 -11.82 -2.26
C ASN A 80 9.01 -12.26 -3.70
N SER A 81 9.81 -13.18 -4.25
CA SER A 81 9.61 -13.69 -5.60
C SER A 81 8.35 -14.54 -5.70
N ARG A 82 7.62 -14.40 -6.82
CA ARG A 82 6.52 -15.27 -7.24
C ARG A 82 6.94 -15.90 -8.57
N GLN A 83 6.86 -17.23 -8.68
CA GLN A 83 7.33 -17.97 -9.87
C GLN A 83 6.20 -18.28 -10.88
N PHE A 84 4.93 -18.20 -10.47
CA PHE A 84 3.81 -18.46 -11.36
C PHE A 84 3.55 -17.26 -12.29
N GLY A 85 3.64 -17.48 -13.60
CA GLY A 85 3.46 -16.46 -14.63
C GLY A 85 4.69 -15.58 -14.91
N GLY A 86 5.89 -16.00 -14.51
CA GLY A 86 7.16 -15.30 -14.75
C GLY A 86 7.82 -14.75 -13.48
N ASN A 87 8.88 -13.93 -13.63
CA ASN A 87 9.58 -13.30 -12.52
C ASN A 87 8.79 -12.11 -11.99
N ARG A 88 7.97 -12.33 -10.95
CA ARG A 88 7.18 -11.28 -10.31
C ARG A 88 7.63 -11.07 -8.87
N VAL A 89 7.49 -9.84 -8.38
CA VAL A 89 7.64 -9.50 -6.97
C VAL A 89 6.27 -9.41 -6.30
N HIS A 90 6.19 -9.85 -5.06
CA HIS A 90 4.97 -9.77 -4.27
C HIS A 90 4.80 -8.36 -3.71
N GLU A 91 3.80 -7.63 -4.19
CA GLU A 91 3.52 -6.23 -3.80
C GLU A 91 2.33 -6.17 -2.81
N GLY A 92 2.27 -7.14 -1.89
CA GLY A 92 1.17 -7.28 -0.93
C GLY A 92 1.59 -8.01 0.34
N THR A 93 0.63 -8.19 1.23
CA THR A 93 0.77 -8.96 2.47
C THR A 93 -0.29 -10.04 2.50
N ASP A 94 0.15 -11.30 2.56
CA ASP A 94 -0.76 -12.42 2.73
C ASP A 94 -1.15 -12.54 4.21
N ILE A 95 -2.46 -12.47 4.49
CA ILE A 95 -3.00 -12.68 5.83
C ILE A 95 -3.78 -14.00 5.81
N MET A 96 -3.25 -14.99 6.50
CA MET A 96 -3.79 -16.35 6.55
C MET A 96 -5.01 -16.41 7.47
N ALA A 97 -6.15 -16.78 6.90
CA ALA A 97 -7.42 -16.93 7.62
C ALA A 97 -8.29 -18.01 6.97
N SER A 98 -9.22 -18.58 7.73
CA SER A 98 -10.17 -19.57 7.21
C SER A 98 -11.09 -18.96 6.13
N LYS A 99 -11.46 -19.76 5.12
CA LYS A 99 -12.46 -19.36 4.12
C LYS A 99 -13.77 -18.97 4.82
N GLY A 100 -14.36 -17.85 4.41
CA GLY A 100 -15.55 -17.28 5.02
C GLY A 100 -15.28 -16.33 6.19
N THR A 101 -14.01 -16.13 6.60
CA THR A 101 -13.67 -15.07 7.57
C THR A 101 -14.09 -13.71 7.03
N ARG A 102 -14.71 -12.88 7.88
CA ARG A 102 -15.19 -11.53 7.51
C ARG A 102 -14.01 -10.61 7.22
N LEU A 103 -14.10 -9.89 6.10
CA LEU A 103 -13.13 -8.91 5.64
C LEU A 103 -13.76 -7.51 5.68
N TYR A 104 -13.05 -6.56 6.29
CA TYR A 104 -13.53 -5.20 6.53
C TYR A 104 -12.70 -4.13 5.81
N ALA A 105 -13.33 -3.01 5.47
CA ALA A 105 -12.64 -1.83 4.95
C ALA A 105 -11.70 -1.24 6.01
N VAL A 106 -10.44 -1.06 5.66
CA VAL A 106 -9.39 -0.52 6.54
C VAL A 106 -9.64 0.95 6.88
N THR A 107 -10.25 1.69 5.96
CA THR A 107 -10.56 3.13 6.08
C THR A 107 -11.81 3.47 5.24
N ASP A 108 -12.28 4.70 5.37
CA ASP A 108 -13.29 5.29 4.49
C ASP A 108 -12.79 5.36 3.04
N GLY A 109 -13.67 5.13 2.07
CA GLY A 109 -13.28 5.24 0.68
C GLY A 109 -14.39 4.92 -0.31
N THR A 110 -13.99 4.76 -1.57
CA THR A 110 -14.89 4.44 -2.69
C THR A 110 -14.36 3.21 -3.42
N VAL A 111 -15.23 2.24 -3.69
CA VAL A 111 -14.88 1.08 -4.51
C VAL A 111 -14.66 1.53 -5.96
N THR A 112 -13.43 1.38 -6.46
CA THR A 112 -13.05 1.76 -7.83
C THR A 112 -12.87 0.58 -8.76
N ASN A 113 -12.79 -0.63 -8.23
CA ASN A 113 -12.75 -1.86 -9.02
C ASN A 113 -13.28 -3.03 -8.18
N TYR A 114 -14.00 -3.97 -8.80
CA TYR A 114 -14.42 -5.23 -8.20
C TYR A 114 -14.76 -6.24 -9.30
N GLY A 115 -14.79 -7.53 -8.98
CA GLY A 115 -14.92 -8.63 -9.94
C GLY A 115 -13.69 -9.54 -10.04
N TRP A 116 -13.75 -10.48 -10.97
CA TRP A 116 -12.73 -11.51 -11.19
C TRP A 116 -11.51 -11.00 -11.99
N ASN A 117 -10.32 -11.47 -11.62
CA ASN A 117 -9.17 -11.59 -12.52
C ASN A 117 -8.41 -12.89 -12.24
N GLU A 118 -7.54 -13.30 -13.17
CA GLU A 118 -6.83 -14.58 -13.06
C GLU A 118 -5.97 -14.66 -11.79
N LEU A 119 -5.21 -13.61 -11.47
CA LEU A 119 -4.21 -13.67 -10.40
C LEU A 119 -4.79 -13.44 -9.00
N GLY A 120 -5.76 -12.55 -8.88
CA GLY A 120 -6.38 -12.16 -7.61
C GLY A 120 -7.74 -12.81 -7.36
N GLY A 121 -8.26 -13.60 -8.30
CA GLY A 121 -9.61 -14.17 -8.23
C GLY A 121 -10.66 -13.08 -8.07
N TRP A 122 -11.64 -13.29 -7.19
CA TRP A 122 -12.57 -12.22 -6.83
C TRP A 122 -11.86 -11.21 -5.95
N ARG A 123 -11.77 -9.97 -6.45
CA ARG A 123 -11.07 -8.87 -5.78
C ARG A 123 -11.95 -7.63 -5.66
N VAL A 124 -11.60 -6.75 -4.74
CA VAL A 124 -12.18 -5.41 -4.60
C VAL A 124 -11.08 -4.40 -4.32
N THR A 125 -11.14 -3.24 -4.97
CA THR A 125 -10.21 -2.13 -4.78
C THR A 125 -10.96 -0.95 -4.20
N ILE A 126 -10.50 -0.43 -3.06
CA ILE A 126 -11.03 0.76 -2.41
C ILE A 126 -10.02 1.89 -2.56
N ARG A 127 -10.44 3.00 -3.16
CA ARG A 127 -9.67 4.25 -3.19
C ARG A 127 -9.98 5.07 -1.94
N THR A 128 -8.93 5.38 -1.18
CA THR A 128 -8.97 6.29 -0.02
C THR A 128 -9.19 7.74 -0.46
N GLN A 129 -9.56 8.63 0.47
CA GLN A 129 -9.74 10.06 0.17
C GLN A 129 -8.42 10.71 -0.29
N GLU A 130 -7.31 10.21 0.24
CA GLU A 130 -5.93 10.62 -0.03
C GLU A 130 -5.38 10.05 -1.34
N GLY A 131 -6.16 9.22 -2.05
CA GLY A 131 -5.82 8.73 -3.39
C GLY A 131 -5.08 7.40 -3.44
N TYR A 132 -4.81 6.76 -2.29
CA TYR A 132 -4.26 5.40 -2.24
C TYR A 132 -5.30 4.35 -2.63
N TYR A 133 -4.85 3.26 -3.23
CA TYR A 133 -5.68 2.12 -3.61
C TYR A 133 -5.38 0.92 -2.71
N LEU A 134 -6.40 0.48 -1.97
CA LEU A 134 -6.36 -0.72 -1.13
C LEU A 134 -6.95 -1.89 -1.91
N TYR A 135 -6.11 -2.86 -2.24
CA TYR A 135 -6.48 -4.02 -3.05
C TYR A 135 -6.69 -5.25 -2.18
N TYR A 136 -7.90 -5.79 -2.18
CA TYR A 136 -8.26 -7.00 -1.47
C TYR A 136 -8.49 -8.13 -2.47
N ALA A 137 -7.71 -9.20 -2.36
CA ALA A 137 -7.72 -10.32 -3.30
C ALA A 137 -8.22 -11.61 -2.66
N HIS A 138 -8.51 -12.59 -3.52
CA HIS A 138 -8.84 -13.96 -3.16
C HIS A 138 -10.14 -14.09 -2.34
N LEU A 139 -11.11 -13.20 -2.51
CA LEU A 139 -12.38 -13.27 -1.80
C LEU A 139 -13.20 -14.50 -2.26
N ASN A 140 -13.96 -15.13 -1.37
CA ASN A 140 -14.96 -16.11 -1.80
C ASN A 140 -16.32 -15.46 -2.13
N LYS A 141 -16.61 -14.30 -1.53
CA LYS A 141 -17.90 -13.59 -1.68
C LYS A 141 -17.76 -12.11 -1.32
N TYR A 142 -18.48 -11.25 -2.04
CA TYR A 142 -18.68 -9.84 -1.65
C TYR A 142 -19.78 -9.68 -0.60
N ALA A 143 -19.62 -8.69 0.28
CA ALA A 143 -20.71 -8.27 1.15
C ALA A 143 -21.81 -7.57 0.34
N ALA A 144 -23.03 -7.53 0.88
CA ALA A 144 -24.14 -6.83 0.23
C ALA A 144 -23.82 -5.33 0.06
N GLY A 145 -24.21 -4.75 -1.07
CA GLY A 145 -23.99 -3.33 -1.37
C GLY A 145 -22.57 -2.97 -1.83
N ILE A 146 -21.66 -3.94 -1.93
CA ILE A 146 -20.32 -3.72 -2.48
C ILE A 146 -20.34 -3.87 -4.00
N GLY A 147 -19.99 -2.79 -4.68
CA GLY A 147 -19.91 -2.72 -6.14
C GLY A 147 -19.20 -1.44 -6.60
N PHE A 148 -18.95 -1.31 -7.90
CA PHE A 148 -18.30 -0.12 -8.46
C PHE A 148 -19.02 1.17 -8.04
N GLY A 149 -18.27 2.16 -7.55
CA GLY A 149 -18.79 3.44 -7.09
C GLY A 149 -19.40 3.43 -5.68
N SER A 150 -19.57 2.27 -5.04
CA SER A 150 -20.05 2.20 -3.66
C SER A 150 -19.08 2.89 -2.70
N LYS A 151 -19.63 3.69 -1.78
CA LYS A 151 -18.87 4.26 -0.66
C LYS A 151 -18.81 3.24 0.45
N VAL A 152 -17.65 3.12 1.08
CA VAL A 152 -17.43 2.29 2.26
C VAL A 152 -16.99 3.15 3.43
N LYS A 153 -17.42 2.74 4.62
CA LYS A 153 -16.92 3.28 5.89
C LYS A 153 -15.85 2.38 6.48
N LYS A 154 -14.91 2.97 7.20
CA LYS A 154 -13.95 2.23 8.03
C LYS A 154 -14.69 1.21 8.90
N GLY A 155 -14.27 -0.06 8.85
CA GLY A 155 -14.91 -1.17 9.56
C GLY A 155 -16.17 -1.73 8.92
N GLN A 156 -16.60 -1.20 7.78
CA GLN A 156 -17.68 -1.80 7.01
C GLN A 156 -17.25 -3.15 6.44
N LEU A 157 -18.13 -4.16 6.53
CA LEU A 157 -17.91 -5.45 5.91
C LEU A 157 -17.87 -5.30 4.38
N VAL A 158 -16.77 -5.73 3.76
CA VAL A 158 -16.57 -5.64 2.30
C VAL A 158 -16.67 -7.00 1.61
N GLY A 159 -16.41 -8.08 2.35
CA GLY A 159 -16.48 -9.41 1.79
C GLY A 159 -16.00 -10.46 2.77
N TYR A 160 -15.62 -11.59 2.21
CA TYR A 160 -15.25 -12.77 2.95
C TYR A 160 -13.99 -13.39 2.33
N VAL A 161 -13.06 -13.81 3.19
CA VAL A 161 -11.81 -14.46 2.80
C VAL A 161 -12.13 -15.74 2.01
N GLY A 162 -11.37 -15.95 0.93
CA GLY A 162 -11.46 -17.14 0.11
C GLY A 162 -10.08 -17.65 -0.30
N ASN A 163 -10.07 -18.40 -1.39
CA ASN A 163 -8.90 -19.04 -1.97
C ASN A 163 -8.97 -18.98 -3.51
N THR A 164 -9.58 -17.92 -4.05
CA THR A 164 -9.89 -17.82 -5.48
C THR A 164 -8.79 -17.16 -6.27
N GLY A 165 -8.58 -17.57 -7.51
CA GLY A 165 -7.49 -17.14 -8.39
C GLY A 165 -6.87 -18.37 -9.05
N TYR A 166 -6.03 -18.16 -10.06
CA TYR A 166 -5.42 -19.20 -10.89
C TYR A 166 -6.43 -20.06 -11.67
N GLY A 167 -7.49 -19.43 -12.20
CA GLY A 167 -8.51 -20.07 -13.04
C GLY A 167 -9.47 -20.99 -12.25
N PRO A 168 -10.52 -21.53 -12.90
CA PRO A 168 -11.41 -22.52 -12.29
C PRO A 168 -10.70 -23.85 -11.97
#